data_AF-A0A7Z9S0F2-F1
#
_entry.id   AF-A0A7Z9S0F2-F1
#
_cell.length_a   1.000
_cell.length_b   1.000
_cell.length_c   1.000
_cell.angle_alpha   90.00
_cell.angle_beta   90.00
_cell.angle_gamma   90.00
#
_symmetry.space_group_name_H-M   'P 1'
#
loop_
_entity.id
_entity.type
_entity.pdbx_description
1 polymer ?
#
loop_
_entity_poly.entity_id
_entity_poly.type
_entity_poly.pdbx_seq_one_letter_code
_entity_poly.pdbx_strand_id
1 'polypeptide(L)'
;MTDMGVDPMESGSIRGLNGLMLLAAQEVGIPSVCLISEIPTWGIQMPNPKTSKALATTLAGLLGMKFKLLHLEPQIIAIEECMIEMRGTTDFQLKGLLEHEIFEPHISNASDKNQLTKQDMERVESLFTEATIDRSRTMALKVELDRLGVFVDYEDRFLDLFRECS
;
A
#
# COMPACT_ATOMS: atom_id res chain seq x y z
N MET A 1 1.30 -21.30 -21.95
CA MET A 1 1.39 -20.44 -20.73
C MET A 1 1.55 -21.30 -19.49
N THR A 2 0.75 -22.34 -19.32
CA THR A 2 0.95 -23.38 -18.28
C THR A 2 2.34 -24.03 -18.33
N ASP A 3 2.89 -24.27 -19.52
CA ASP A 3 4.27 -24.79 -19.68
C ASP A 3 5.37 -23.84 -19.16
N MET A 4 5.03 -22.57 -18.89
CA MET A 4 5.92 -21.57 -18.29
C MET A 4 5.69 -21.41 -16.78
N GLY A 5 4.86 -22.27 -16.16
CA GLY A 5 4.49 -22.17 -14.75
C GLY A 5 3.61 -20.96 -14.43
N VAL A 6 2.83 -20.49 -15.41
CA VAL A 6 1.90 -19.36 -15.23
C VAL A 6 0.49 -19.88 -15.38
N ASP A 7 -0.24 -19.85 -14.27
CA ASP A 7 -1.62 -20.28 -14.22
C ASP A 7 -2.58 -19.13 -14.58
N PRO A 8 -3.63 -19.38 -15.37
CA PRO A 8 -4.65 -18.38 -15.64
C PRO A 8 -5.40 -18.04 -14.35
N MET A 9 -5.72 -16.76 -14.16
CA MET A 9 -6.56 -16.33 -13.04
C MET A 9 -8.00 -16.85 -13.23
N GLU A 10 -8.45 -17.74 -12.35
CA GLU A 10 -9.78 -18.37 -12.46
C GLU A 10 -10.93 -17.40 -12.20
N SER A 11 -10.74 -16.48 -11.25
CA SER A 11 -11.75 -15.48 -10.89
C SER A 11 -11.10 -14.20 -10.38
N GLY A 12 -11.78 -13.07 -10.57
CA GLY A 12 -11.31 -11.75 -10.12
C GLY A 12 -11.67 -10.62 -11.07
N SER A 13 -11.34 -9.39 -10.68
CA SER A 13 -11.51 -8.20 -11.52
C SER A 13 -10.21 -7.41 -11.60
N ILE A 14 -9.74 -7.12 -12.81
CA ILE A 14 -8.59 -6.23 -13.05
C ILE A 14 -9.13 -4.81 -13.21
N ARG A 15 -8.73 -3.90 -12.31
CA ARG A 15 -9.21 -2.51 -12.30
C ARG A 15 -8.13 -1.53 -12.75
N GLY A 16 -8.54 -0.28 -12.99
CA GLY A 16 -7.65 0.80 -13.40
C GLY A 16 -7.14 0.63 -14.82
N LEU A 17 -5.98 1.24 -15.10
CA LEU A 17 -5.43 1.29 -16.45
C LEU A 17 -5.12 -0.10 -17.03
N ASN A 18 -4.70 -1.07 -16.20
CA ASN A 18 -4.41 -2.42 -16.66
C ASN A 18 -5.65 -3.12 -17.24
N GLY A 19 -6.80 -2.99 -16.56
CA GLY A 19 -8.07 -3.56 -17.04
C GLY A 19 -8.60 -2.82 -18.27
N LEU A 20 -8.51 -1.48 -18.27
CA LEU A 20 -8.92 -0.67 -19.42
C LEU A 20 -8.10 -0.97 -20.67
N MET A 21 -6.78 -1.16 -20.53
CA MET A 21 -5.91 -1.49 -21.65
C MET A 21 -6.19 -2.89 -22.22
N LEU A 22 -6.49 -3.88 -21.36
CA LEU A 22 -6.93 -5.19 -21.83
C LEU A 22 -8.22 -5.10 -22.65
N LEU A 23 -9.21 -4.35 -22.15
CA LEU A 23 -10.49 -4.16 -22.83
C LEU A 23 -10.29 -3.43 -24.17
N ALA A 24 -9.55 -2.32 -24.18
CA ALA A 24 -9.28 -1.56 -25.38
C ALA A 24 -8.56 -2.42 -26.44
N ALA A 25 -7.56 -3.22 -26.03
CA ALA A 25 -6.86 -4.13 -26.94
C ALA A 25 -7.81 -5.19 -27.52
N GLN A 26 -8.73 -5.73 -26.71
CA GLN A 26 -9.77 -6.65 -27.18
C GLN A 26 -10.68 -6.01 -28.23
N GLU A 27 -11.11 -4.76 -28.04
CA GLU A 27 -11.98 -4.05 -28.99
C GLU A 27 -11.33 -3.86 -30.37
N VAL A 28 -10.02 -3.63 -30.41
CA VAL A 28 -9.27 -3.46 -31.68
C VAL A 28 -8.68 -4.76 -32.22
N GLY A 29 -8.99 -5.90 -31.60
CA GLY A 29 -8.51 -7.22 -32.04
C GLY A 29 -7.03 -7.48 -31.81
N ILE A 30 -6.39 -6.75 -30.88
CA ILE A 30 -4.99 -6.95 -30.50
C ILE A 30 -4.92 -8.00 -29.38
N PRO A 31 -4.16 -9.09 -29.55
CA PRO A 31 -3.91 -10.05 -28.48
C PRO A 31 -3.27 -9.36 -27.27
N SER A 32 -3.88 -9.53 -26.10
CA SER A 32 -3.40 -8.92 -24.85
C SER A 32 -3.48 -9.91 -23.69
N VAL A 33 -2.62 -9.70 -22.70
CA VAL A 33 -2.56 -10.49 -21.48
C VAL A 33 -2.10 -9.60 -20.33
N CYS A 34 -2.64 -9.81 -19.14
CA CYS A 34 -2.18 -9.14 -17.92
C CYS A 34 -1.46 -10.17 -17.05
N LEU A 35 -0.22 -9.85 -16.68
CA LEU A 35 0.56 -10.62 -15.72
C LEU A 35 0.35 -10.01 -14.34
N ILE A 36 0.01 -10.87 -13.38
CA ILE A 36 -0.25 -10.49 -12.00
C ILE A 36 0.57 -11.42 -11.12
N SER A 37 1.01 -10.90 -9.97
CA SER A 37 1.68 -11.67 -8.95
C SER A 37 1.13 -11.26 -7.60
N GLU A 38 1.11 -12.21 -6.68
CA GLU A 38 0.71 -11.96 -5.30
C GLU A 38 1.87 -11.35 -4.52
N ILE A 39 1.53 -10.43 -3.62
CA ILE A 39 2.44 -9.91 -2.61
C ILE A 39 1.78 -10.06 -1.25
N PRO A 40 2.56 -10.32 -0.19
CA PRO A 40 2.01 -10.32 1.15
C PRO A 40 1.46 -8.95 1.55
N THR A 41 0.37 -8.93 2.32
CA THR A 41 -0.31 -7.70 2.75
C THR A 41 0.59 -6.76 3.55
N TRP A 42 1.42 -7.30 4.43
CA TRP A 42 2.40 -6.53 5.21
C TRP A 42 3.53 -5.94 4.36
N GLY A 43 3.72 -6.43 3.12
CA GLY A 43 4.74 -5.95 2.19
C GLY A 43 4.25 -4.90 1.19
N ILE A 44 3.01 -4.42 1.28
CA ILE A 44 2.41 -3.49 0.30
C ILE A 44 3.20 -2.18 0.16
N GLN A 45 3.74 -1.66 1.26
CA GLN A 45 4.49 -0.39 1.26
C GLN A 45 5.98 -0.57 0.93
N MET A 46 6.44 -1.81 0.76
CA MET A 46 7.84 -2.11 0.49
C MET A 46 8.08 -2.37 -1.00
N PRO A 47 9.25 -1.99 -1.53
CA PRO A 47 9.67 -2.44 -2.85
C PRO A 47 9.71 -3.97 -2.88
N ASN A 48 9.17 -4.59 -3.93
CA ASN A 48 9.18 -6.04 -4.12
C ASN A 48 9.92 -6.42 -5.41
N PRO A 49 11.27 -6.32 -5.44
CA PRO A 49 12.05 -6.63 -6.63
C PRO A 49 11.96 -8.10 -7.04
N LYS A 50 11.64 -9.00 -6.09
CA LYS A 50 11.43 -10.43 -6.37
C LYS A 50 10.23 -10.63 -7.29
N THR A 51 9.11 -9.97 -6.95
CA THR A 51 7.90 -10.00 -7.76
C THR A 51 8.13 -9.37 -9.13
N SER A 52 8.76 -8.19 -9.16
CA SER A 52 9.11 -7.53 -10.43
C SER A 52 10.00 -8.40 -11.31
N LYS A 53 10.99 -9.08 -10.73
CA LYS A 53 11.87 -10.02 -11.44
C LYS A 53 11.11 -11.21 -11.99
N ALA A 54 10.19 -11.79 -11.22
CA ALA A 54 9.36 -12.92 -11.68
C ALA A 54 8.47 -12.50 -12.87
N LEU A 55 7.72 -11.40 -12.74
CA LEU A 55 6.89 -10.87 -13.82
C LEU A 55 7.70 -10.53 -15.07
N ALA A 56 8.85 -9.87 -14.92
CA ALA A 56 9.72 -9.52 -16.03
C ALA A 56 10.30 -10.76 -16.73
N THR A 57 10.61 -11.82 -15.97
CA THR A 57 11.09 -13.10 -16.53
C THR A 57 9.98 -13.80 -17.32
N THR A 58 8.75 -13.80 -16.81
CA THR A 58 7.58 -14.32 -17.51
C THR A 58 7.30 -13.55 -18.79
N LEU A 59 7.33 -12.21 -18.74
CA LEU A 59 7.19 -11.36 -19.91
C LEU A 59 8.27 -11.65 -20.95
N ALA A 60 9.54 -11.79 -20.52
CA ALA A 60 10.62 -12.16 -21.42
C ALA A 60 10.34 -13.49 -22.13
N GLY A 61 9.85 -14.49 -21.39
CA GLY A 61 9.41 -15.77 -21.94
C GLY A 61 8.33 -15.60 -23.02
N LEU A 62 7.27 -14.84 -22.74
CA LEU A 62 6.19 -14.57 -23.69
C LEU A 62 6.66 -13.87 -24.96
N LEU A 63 7.66 -12.99 -24.84
CA LEU A 63 8.25 -12.27 -25.97
C LEU A 63 9.35 -13.06 -26.69
N GLY A 64 9.73 -14.25 -26.20
CA GLY A 64 10.89 -15.00 -26.72
C GLY A 64 12.24 -14.29 -26.46
N MET A 65 12.30 -13.41 -25.47
CA MET A 65 13.46 -12.63 -25.09
C MET A 65 14.13 -13.18 -23.82
N LYS A 66 15.36 -12.72 -23.54
CA LYS A 66 16.08 -13.00 -22.30
C LYS A 66 16.50 -11.71 -21.62
N PHE A 67 15.93 -11.43 -20.45
CA PHE A 67 16.31 -10.26 -19.66
C PHE A 67 17.42 -10.61 -18.66
N LYS A 68 18.46 -9.78 -18.61
CA LYS A 68 19.53 -9.91 -17.62
C LYS A 68 19.15 -9.15 -16.36
N LEU A 69 18.61 -9.86 -15.38
CA LEU A 69 18.10 -9.29 -14.13
C LEU A 69 18.96 -9.62 -12.90
N LEU A 70 20.21 -10.05 -13.09
CA LEU A 70 21.14 -10.42 -12.02
C LEU A 70 21.40 -9.30 -11.01
N HIS A 71 21.31 -8.04 -11.46
CA HIS A 71 21.48 -6.87 -10.60
C HIS A 71 20.38 -6.71 -9.54
N LEU A 72 19.25 -7.42 -9.68
CA LEU A 72 18.17 -7.42 -8.70
C LEU A 72 18.44 -8.41 -7.55
N GLU A 73 19.32 -9.41 -7.73
CA GLU A 73 19.55 -10.43 -6.68
C GLU A 73 20.02 -9.83 -5.34
N PRO A 74 20.99 -8.90 -5.31
CA PRO A 74 21.40 -8.30 -4.04
C PRO A 74 20.29 -7.51 -3.38
N GLN A 75 19.42 -6.85 -4.18
CA GLN A 75 18.28 -6.09 -3.65
C GLN A 75 17.21 -7.01 -3.08
N ILE A 76 16.96 -8.15 -3.74
CA ILE A 76 16.03 -9.18 -3.26
C ILE A 76 16.50 -9.71 -1.91
N ILE A 77 17.78 -10.09 -1.81
CA ILE A 77 18.36 -10.61 -0.56
C ILE A 77 18.25 -9.57 0.55
N ALA A 78 18.69 -8.33 0.31
CA ALA A 78 18.66 -7.27 1.32
C ALA A 78 17.25 -6.96 1.82
N ILE A 79 16.25 -6.94 0.92
CA ILE A 79 14.86 -6.69 1.30
C ILE A 79 14.28 -7.91 2.02
N GLU A 80 14.58 -9.14 1.62
CA GLU A 80 14.16 -10.35 2.33
C GLU A 80 14.74 -10.44 3.75
N GLU A 81 16.02 -10.13 3.92
CA GLU A 81 16.68 -10.04 5.23
C GLU A 81 16.01 -8.97 6.11
N CYS A 82 15.79 -7.76 5.57
CA CYS A 82 15.07 -6.70 6.26
C CYS A 82 13.65 -7.14 6.67
N MET A 83 12.94 -7.87 5.80
CA MET A 83 11.61 -8.42 6.10
C MET A 83 11.66 -9.47 7.24
N ILE A 84 12.72 -10.26 7.34
CA ILE A 84 12.92 -11.23 8.43
C ILE A 84 13.20 -10.51 9.76
N GLU A 85 14.06 -9.51 9.75
CA GLU A 85 14.37 -8.69 10.95
C GLU A 85 13.13 -7.96 11.47
N MET A 86 12.34 -7.39 10.55
CA MET A 86 11.07 -6.78 10.91
C MET A 86 10.11 -7.82 11.48
N ARG A 87 10.00 -9.03 10.94
CA ARG A 87 9.21 -10.09 11.59
C ARG A 87 9.69 -10.43 13.00
N GLY A 88 11.00 -10.46 13.25
CA GLY A 88 11.53 -10.72 14.60
C GLY A 88 11.17 -9.65 15.63
N THR A 89 11.03 -8.40 15.21
CA THR A 89 10.56 -7.27 16.06
C THR A 89 9.04 -7.18 16.11
N THR A 90 8.38 -7.51 15.00
CA THR A 90 6.92 -7.56 14.90
C THR A 90 6.38 -8.74 15.66
N ASP A 91 7.03 -9.90 15.79
CA ASP A 91 6.55 -10.98 16.66
C ASP A 91 6.53 -10.56 18.15
N PHE A 92 7.35 -9.60 18.57
CA PHE A 92 7.28 -9.05 19.94
C PHE A 92 6.13 -8.04 20.10
N GLN A 93 5.82 -7.24 19.07
CA GLN A 93 4.69 -6.29 19.12
C GLN A 93 3.35 -6.93 18.74
N LEU A 94 3.35 -7.83 17.76
CA LEU A 94 2.23 -8.63 17.27
C LEU A 94 1.84 -9.70 18.28
N LYS A 95 2.75 -10.29 19.06
CA LYS A 95 2.33 -11.13 20.20
C LYS A 95 1.69 -10.29 21.31
N GLY A 96 2.10 -9.04 21.48
CA GLY A 96 1.42 -8.05 22.32
C GLY A 96 0.05 -7.59 21.79
N LEU A 97 -0.14 -7.53 20.46
CA LEU A 97 -1.43 -7.21 19.83
C LEU A 97 -2.36 -8.44 19.67
N LEU A 98 -1.82 -9.63 19.41
CA LEU A 98 -2.57 -10.87 19.22
C LEU A 98 -3.06 -11.47 20.54
N GLU A 99 -2.45 -11.11 21.68
CA GLU A 99 -3.07 -11.36 23.00
C GLU A 99 -4.34 -10.51 23.23
N HIS A 100 -4.60 -9.50 22.39
CA HIS A 100 -5.82 -8.69 22.44
C HIS A 100 -6.84 -8.98 21.33
N GLU A 101 -6.50 -9.73 20.28
CA GLU A 101 -7.43 -9.98 19.18
C GLU A 101 -7.42 -11.44 18.71
N ILE A 102 -7.89 -12.34 19.58
CA ILE A 102 -8.42 -13.64 19.14
C ILE A 102 -9.90 -13.46 18.81
N PHE A 103 -10.18 -13.27 17.51
CA PHE A 103 -11.32 -13.82 16.77
C PHE A 103 -12.67 -13.93 17.50
N GLU A 104 -13.56 -12.96 17.28
CA GLU A 104 -15.00 -13.24 17.08
C GLU A 104 -15.55 -12.35 15.94
N PRO A 105 -16.39 -12.90 15.04
CA PRO A 105 -17.04 -12.11 14.00
C PRO A 105 -18.27 -11.44 14.62
N HIS A 106 -18.13 -10.24 15.17
CA HIS A 106 -19.27 -9.43 15.59
C HIS A 106 -19.56 -8.33 14.59
N ILE A 107 -20.56 -8.59 13.75
CA ILE A 107 -21.48 -7.53 13.33
C ILE A 107 -22.16 -7.06 14.62
N SER A 108 -21.74 -5.91 15.15
CA SER A 108 -22.54 -5.14 16.10
C SER A 108 -22.14 -3.67 16.08
N ASN A 109 -23.16 -2.86 15.82
CA ASN A 109 -23.17 -1.42 15.97
C ASN A 109 -22.76 -1.00 17.40
N ALA A 110 -22.26 0.23 17.46
CA ALA A 110 -22.17 1.13 18.62
C ALA A 110 -20.86 1.17 19.43
N SER A 111 -20.18 2.31 19.25
CA SER A 111 -19.57 3.11 20.31
C SER A 111 -18.29 2.58 20.95
N ASP A 112 -17.16 2.80 20.29
CA ASP A 112 -15.96 3.29 20.98
C ASP A 112 -15.56 4.66 20.41
N LYS A 113 -16.12 5.68 21.06
CA LYS A 113 -15.60 7.04 20.95
C LYS A 113 -14.19 7.02 21.55
N ASN A 114 -13.19 7.01 20.69
CA ASN A 114 -11.93 7.67 21.01
C ASN A 114 -12.31 9.14 21.28
N GLN A 115 -12.57 9.48 22.54
CA GLN A 115 -12.91 10.84 22.92
C GLN A 115 -11.67 11.68 22.65
N LEU A 116 -11.63 12.31 21.48
CA LEU A 116 -10.76 13.46 21.21
C LEU A 116 -10.86 14.37 22.43
N THR A 117 -9.79 14.41 23.22
CA THR A 117 -9.76 15.28 24.39
C THR A 117 -9.85 16.71 23.88
N LYS A 118 -10.48 17.63 24.63
CA LYS A 118 -10.53 19.05 24.22
C LYS A 118 -9.14 19.61 23.91
N GLN A 119 -8.14 19.12 24.64
CA GLN A 119 -6.72 19.45 24.44
C GLN A 119 -6.17 18.96 23.08
N ASP A 120 -6.63 17.82 22.58
CA ASP A 120 -6.18 17.27 21.29
C ASP A 120 -6.78 18.08 20.14
N MET A 121 -8.05 18.49 20.25
CA MET A 121 -8.68 19.39 19.28
C MET A 121 -8.01 20.76 19.24
N GLU A 122 -7.72 21.35 20.40
CA GLU A 122 -7.00 22.64 20.49
C GLU A 122 -5.60 22.56 19.86
N ARG A 123 -4.91 21.43 20.04
CA ARG A 123 -3.58 21.19 19.47
C ARG A 123 -3.63 21.05 17.95
N VAL A 124 -4.62 20.32 17.42
CA VAL A 124 -4.85 20.17 15.97
C VAL A 124 -5.17 21.52 15.34
N GLU A 125 -6.06 22.34 15.92
CA GLU A 125 -6.40 23.66 15.39
C GLU A 125 -5.21 24.65 15.44
N SER A 126 -4.39 24.59 16.48
CA SER A 126 -3.13 25.36 16.54
C SER A 126 -2.18 24.95 15.40
N LEU A 127 -2.05 23.65 15.14
CA LEU A 127 -1.20 23.13 14.07
C LEU A 127 -1.74 23.47 12.67
N PHE A 128 -3.07 23.52 12.48
CA PHE A 128 -3.66 24.02 11.24
C PHE A 128 -3.33 25.50 11.02
N THR A 129 -3.47 26.34 12.06
CA THR A 129 -3.15 27.77 11.99
C THR A 129 -1.66 28.01 11.69
N GLU A 130 -0.77 27.25 12.33
CA GLU A 130 0.66 27.29 12.06
C GLU A 130 0.99 26.81 10.64
N ALA A 131 0.34 25.75 10.17
CA ALA A 131 0.57 25.17 8.84
C ALA A 131 0.05 26.06 7.70
N THR A 132 -0.91 26.95 7.94
CA THR A 132 -1.30 28.00 6.98
C THR A 132 -0.19 29.03 6.77
N ILE A 133 0.62 29.31 7.80
CA ILE A 133 1.69 30.32 7.75
C ILE A 133 3.03 29.69 7.36
N ASP A 134 3.33 28.49 7.84
CA ASP A 134 4.61 27.79 7.64
C ASP A 134 4.41 26.34 7.18
N ARG A 135 4.79 26.09 5.93
CA ARG A 135 4.70 24.77 5.27
C ARG A 135 5.54 23.69 5.95
N SER A 136 6.56 24.05 6.72
CA SER A 136 7.35 23.06 7.47
C SER A 136 6.51 22.37 8.56
N ARG A 137 5.44 23.02 9.04
CA ARG A 137 4.52 22.51 10.08
C ARG A 137 3.44 21.59 9.54
N THR A 138 3.22 21.56 8.23
CA THR A 138 2.25 20.64 7.59
C THR A 138 2.63 19.17 7.80
N MET A 139 3.93 18.86 7.89
CA MET A 139 4.38 17.51 8.20
C MET A 139 4.06 17.12 9.65
N ALA A 140 4.23 18.05 10.60
CA ALA A 140 3.89 17.83 12.01
C ALA A 140 2.38 17.67 12.21
N LEU A 141 1.57 18.43 11.48
CA LEU A 141 0.11 18.30 11.47
C LEU A 141 -0.34 16.92 10.99
N LYS A 142 0.24 16.40 9.90
CA LYS A 142 -0.08 15.06 9.40
C LYS A 142 0.20 13.97 10.42
N VAL A 143 1.35 14.03 11.09
CA VAL A 143 1.74 13.05 12.12
C VAL A 143 0.77 13.07 13.32
N GLU A 144 0.29 14.24 13.73
CA GLU A 144 -0.67 14.35 14.83
C GLU A 144 -2.06 13.84 14.44
N LEU A 145 -2.51 14.10 13.20
CA LEU A 145 -3.77 13.56 12.67
C LEU A 145 -3.74 12.03 12.53
N ASP A 146 -2.63 11.48 12.05
CA ASP A 146 -2.40 10.04 11.96
C ASP A 146 -2.34 9.39 13.36
N ARG A 147 -1.69 10.05 14.33
CA ARG A 147 -1.62 9.61 15.74
C ARG A 147 -3.00 9.54 16.40
N LEU A 148 -3.89 10.46 16.08
CA LEU A 148 -5.25 10.52 16.62
C LEU A 148 -6.24 9.62 15.86
N GLY A 149 -5.84 9.06 14.71
CA GLY A 149 -6.69 8.21 13.88
C GLY A 149 -7.83 8.94 13.18
N VAL A 150 -7.78 10.29 13.12
CA VAL A 150 -8.82 11.16 12.56
C VAL A 150 -8.44 11.75 11.20
N PHE A 151 -7.37 11.26 10.58
CA PHE A 151 -6.90 11.79 9.30
C PHE A 151 -8.00 11.82 8.24
N VAL A 152 -8.83 10.77 8.15
CA VAL A 152 -9.94 10.67 7.19
C VAL A 152 -10.97 11.80 7.37
N ASP A 153 -11.24 12.22 8.59
CA ASP A 153 -12.22 13.29 8.88
C ASP A 153 -11.67 14.70 8.59
N TYR A 154 -10.34 14.84 8.57
CA TYR A 154 -9.64 16.13 8.41
C TYR A 154 -8.86 16.22 7.08
N GLU A 155 -8.95 15.21 6.22
CA GLU A 155 -8.20 15.10 4.95
C GLU A 155 -8.50 16.28 4.02
N ASP A 156 -9.78 16.63 3.85
CA ASP A 156 -10.19 17.74 2.97
C ASP A 156 -9.58 19.08 3.44
N ARG A 157 -9.65 19.38 4.75
CA ARG A 157 -9.06 20.60 5.33
C ARG A 157 -7.53 20.62 5.19
N PHE A 158 -6.89 19.45 5.30
CA PHE A 158 -5.45 19.31 5.11
C PHE A 158 -5.04 19.56 3.66
N LEU A 159 -5.82 19.06 2.69
CA LEU A 159 -5.58 19.27 1.26
C LEU A 159 -5.83 20.72 0.84
N ASP A 160 -6.77 21.41 1.48
CA ASP A 160 -7.05 22.82 1.22
C ASP A 160 -5.86 23.74 1.58
N LEU A 161 -5.01 23.36 2.56
CA LEU A 161 -3.74 24.07 2.84
C LEU A 161 -2.80 24.13 1.63
N PHE A 162 -2.94 23.20 0.68
CA PHE A 162 -2.15 23.17 -0.55
C PHE A 162 -2.85 23.86 -1.74
N ARG A 163 -4.16 24.15 -1.63
CA ARG A 163 -4.96 24.76 -2.69
C ARG A 163 -4.92 26.29 -2.70
N GLU A 164 -4.71 26.93 -1.56
CA GLU A 164 -4.64 28.41 -1.44
C GLU A 164 -3.42 29.06 -2.14
N CYS A 165 -2.55 28.27 -2.77
CA CYS A 165 -1.38 28.74 -3.54
C CYS A 165 -1.52 28.60 -5.07
N SER A 166 -2.74 28.51 -5.62
CA SER A 166 -3.00 28.64 -7.07
C SER A 166 -3.75 29.92 -7.41
#